data_AF-A0A4Y7RUL6-F1
#
_entry.id   AF-A0A4Y7RUL6-F1
#
_cell.length_a   1.000
_cell.length_b   1.000
_cell.length_c   1.000
_cell.angle_alpha   90.00
_cell.angle_beta   90.00
_cell.angle_gamma   90.00
#
_symmetry.space_group_name_H-M   'P 1'
#
loop_
_entity.id
_entity.type
_entity.pdbx_description
1 polymer ?
#
loop_
_entity_poly.entity_id
_entity_poly.type
_entity_poly.pdbx_seq_one_letter_code
_entity_poly.pdbx_strand_id
1 'polypeptide(L)'
;MAINKKYGINPRLISLITGKDLSEIPDSPTASMLPGHYGRIVARKMDKFSREFPKNVHSLTCTSCNHKGNYDLGLVVIDNKKLKNLSQDKSIDGEIESPSIMDCIQATGYFRCRQCNAAGYWKFSAKTEMAFYIGSISAAIFDNKDASKQLFTYGVLNLADGSRHRWATDAEEHYLNKLAGQPEDSFTWNRLANSYLKGGRPDLAAVAFEQSLKIDPAQMESLYSLGKILHEAGEDEAAARYLRQVLINAKRYGRMKAEDMRDMLTSTMEYLLIIYDDFEKFLSALPKAQDMLLPGETLSDSCAIGFMDLTIYPDDYKSFYPLAEMYMGKRRDELADRTFCKSISKADKNLLFPEGRREKKSGKKKKKKGKK
;
A
#
# COMPACT_ATOMS: atom_id res chain seq x y z
N MET A 1 9.16 -1.84 30.58
CA MET A 1 9.01 -1.34 29.19
C MET A 1 7.55 -1.44 28.81
N ALA A 2 6.84 -0.30 28.78
CA ALA A 2 5.41 -0.29 28.47
C ALA A 2 5.21 -0.72 27.01
N ILE A 3 4.75 -1.96 26.82
CA ILE A 3 4.27 -2.43 25.52
C ILE A 3 3.22 -1.41 25.08
N ASN A 4 3.51 -0.75 23.97
CA ASN A 4 2.75 0.35 23.40
C ASN A 4 1.28 -0.10 23.28
N LYS A 5 0.44 0.38 24.19
CA LYS A 5 -1.00 0.15 24.27
C LYS A 5 -1.72 0.84 23.10
N LYS A 6 -1.29 0.58 21.85
CA LYS A 6 -1.99 0.99 20.62
C LYS A 6 -3.15 0.02 20.42
N TYR A 7 -4.17 0.17 21.26
CA TYR A 7 -5.37 -0.66 21.24
C TYR A 7 -6.30 -0.29 20.08
N GLY A 8 -6.95 -1.32 19.55
CA GLY A 8 -7.80 -1.26 18.38
C GLY A 8 -7.53 -2.45 17.47
N ILE A 9 -7.63 -3.68 17.97
CA ILE A 9 -7.62 -4.86 17.10
C ILE A 9 -9.04 -5.36 17.07
N ASN A 10 -9.64 -5.48 15.89
CA ASN A 10 -10.97 -6.04 15.78
C ASN A 10 -10.90 -7.56 16.05
N PRO A 11 -11.60 -8.11 17.07
CA PRO A 11 -11.60 -9.55 17.32
C PRO A 11 -12.11 -10.36 16.12
N ARG A 12 -12.98 -9.77 15.28
CA ARG A 12 -13.47 -10.40 14.03
C ARG A 12 -12.37 -10.67 13.02
N LEU A 13 -11.31 -9.85 12.98
CA LEU A 13 -10.15 -10.13 12.12
C LEU A 13 -9.49 -11.46 12.52
N ILE A 14 -9.30 -11.66 13.82
CA ILE A 14 -8.68 -12.88 14.35
C ILE A 14 -9.62 -14.07 14.15
N SER A 15 -10.91 -13.91 14.45
CA SER A 15 -11.93 -14.95 14.26
C SER A 15 -11.97 -15.45 12.81
N LEU A 16 -12.07 -14.54 11.83
CA LEU A 16 -12.16 -14.91 10.41
C LEU A 16 -10.91 -15.65 9.90
N ILE A 17 -9.72 -15.31 10.39
CA ILE A 17 -8.47 -15.95 9.94
C ILE A 17 -8.23 -17.28 10.65
N THR A 18 -8.58 -17.38 11.93
CA THR A 18 -8.28 -18.56 12.76
C THR A 18 -9.42 -19.57 12.81
N GLY A 19 -10.63 -19.18 12.41
CA GLY A 19 -11.85 -19.98 12.55
C GLY A 19 -12.36 -20.08 14.00
N LYS A 20 -11.74 -19.38 14.96
CA LYS A 20 -12.19 -19.37 16.36
C LYS A 20 -13.48 -18.57 16.51
N ASP A 21 -14.35 -19.03 17.40
CA ASP A 21 -15.56 -18.30 17.77
C ASP A 21 -15.20 -16.97 18.44
N LEU A 22 -16.05 -15.94 18.24
CA LEU A 22 -15.81 -14.62 18.82
C LEU A 22 -15.83 -14.64 20.35
N SER A 23 -16.59 -15.54 20.98
CA SER A 23 -16.63 -15.67 22.45
C SER A 23 -15.31 -16.15 23.05
N GLU A 24 -14.44 -16.78 22.26
CA GLU A 24 -13.11 -17.23 22.69
C GLU A 24 -12.03 -16.15 22.55
N ILE A 25 -12.37 -15.02 21.92
CA ILE A 25 -11.44 -13.93 21.64
C ILE A 25 -11.82 -12.74 22.53
N PRO A 26 -10.89 -12.18 23.33
CA PRO A 26 -11.18 -11.01 24.15
C PRO A 26 -11.66 -9.84 23.29
N ASP A 27 -12.60 -9.05 23.81
CA ASP A 27 -13.13 -7.87 23.11
C ASP A 27 -12.04 -6.86 22.69
N SER A 28 -10.92 -6.84 23.42
CA SER A 28 -9.74 -6.02 23.13
C SER A 28 -8.49 -6.91 22.97
N PRO A 29 -8.32 -7.60 21.83
CA PRO A 29 -7.15 -8.42 21.57
C PRO A 29 -5.87 -7.59 21.59
N THR A 30 -4.77 -8.25 21.92
CA THR A 30 -3.44 -7.62 21.90
C THR A 30 -2.65 -8.07 20.67
N ALA A 31 -1.58 -7.34 20.33
CA ALA A 31 -0.76 -7.66 19.18
C ALA A 31 -0.18 -9.09 19.21
N SER A 32 0.04 -9.68 20.39
CA SER A 32 0.51 -11.07 20.50
C SER A 32 -0.49 -12.11 20.01
N MET A 33 -1.77 -11.74 19.90
CA MET A 33 -2.86 -12.58 19.40
C MET A 33 -3.05 -12.47 17.88
N LEU A 34 -2.31 -11.58 17.20
CA LEU A 34 -2.39 -11.47 15.74
C LEU A 34 -1.96 -12.80 15.09
N PRO A 35 -2.79 -13.36 14.19
CA PRO A 35 -2.45 -14.56 13.45
C PRO A 35 -1.38 -14.25 12.40
N GLY A 36 -0.84 -15.31 11.78
CA GLY A 36 0.23 -15.19 10.80
C GLY A 36 1.62 -15.03 11.42
N HIS A 37 2.59 -14.82 10.53
CA HIS A 37 3.99 -14.74 10.87
C HIS A 37 4.43 -13.28 11.09
N TYR A 38 4.02 -12.37 10.21
CA TYR A 38 4.60 -11.02 10.15
C TYR A 38 3.85 -9.97 10.95
N GLY A 39 2.53 -10.11 11.16
CA GLY A 39 1.75 -9.13 11.94
C GLY A 39 2.36 -8.79 13.31
N ARG A 40 2.82 -9.82 14.04
CA ARG A 40 3.49 -9.67 15.35
C ARG A 40 4.88 -9.04 15.25
N ILE A 41 5.63 -9.36 14.21
CA ILE A 41 6.96 -8.80 13.96
C ILE A 41 6.83 -7.30 13.68
N VAL A 42 5.92 -6.95 12.77
CA VAL A 42 5.61 -5.56 12.40
C VAL A 42 5.10 -4.77 13.62
N ALA A 43 4.19 -5.35 14.41
CA ALA A 43 3.68 -4.69 15.62
C ALA A 43 4.77 -4.30 16.63
N ARG A 44 5.85 -5.10 16.74
CA ARG A 44 6.99 -4.80 17.62
C ARG A 44 7.91 -3.71 17.07
N LYS A 45 7.88 -3.44 15.77
CA LYS A 45 8.74 -2.48 15.07
C LYS A 45 7.98 -1.26 14.53
N MET A 46 6.83 -0.95 15.12
CA MET A 46 5.96 0.16 14.73
C MET A 46 6.61 1.55 14.80
N ASP A 47 7.76 1.67 15.45
CA ASP A 47 8.61 2.87 15.53
C ASP A 47 9.44 3.10 14.26
N LYS A 48 9.71 2.06 13.46
CA LYS A 48 10.44 2.18 12.19
C LYS A 48 9.59 2.71 11.04
N PHE A 49 8.27 2.54 11.13
CA PHE A 49 7.36 2.93 10.07
C PHE A 49 7.20 4.44 10.03
N SER A 50 7.53 5.01 8.87
CA SER A 50 7.25 6.41 8.60
C SER A 50 5.74 6.64 8.53
N ARG A 51 5.30 7.83 8.94
CA ARG A 51 3.90 8.21 8.83
C ARG A 51 3.70 8.96 7.53
N GLU A 52 2.68 8.56 6.77
CA GLU A 52 2.25 9.28 5.57
C GLU A 52 1.76 10.69 5.91
N PHE A 53 1.05 10.83 7.04
CA PHE A 53 0.52 12.10 7.53
C PHE A 53 0.95 12.40 8.96
N PRO A 54 1.06 13.68 9.35
CA PRO A 54 1.39 14.04 10.72
C PRO A 54 0.29 13.61 11.70
N LYS A 55 0.61 13.55 12.99
CA LYS A 55 -0.38 13.27 14.04
C LYS A 55 -1.47 14.35 14.04
N ASN A 56 -2.73 13.94 13.95
CA ASN A 56 -3.89 14.82 14.02
C ASN A 56 -4.80 14.39 15.17
N VAL A 57 -4.42 14.76 16.39
CA VAL A 57 -5.02 14.19 17.61
C VAL A 57 -6.18 15.05 18.11
N HIS A 58 -7.36 14.44 18.19
CA HIS A 58 -8.59 15.09 18.61
C HIS A 58 -9.28 14.35 19.77
N SER A 59 -10.03 15.09 20.59
CA SER A 59 -10.75 14.51 21.73
C SER A 59 -12.16 14.12 21.31
N LEU A 60 -12.43 12.82 21.32
CA LEU A 60 -13.68 12.21 20.91
C LEU A 60 -14.31 11.44 22.07
N THR A 61 -15.63 11.33 22.07
CA THR A 61 -16.38 10.50 23.00
C THR A 61 -17.01 9.33 22.25
N CYS A 62 -16.71 8.11 22.68
CA CYS A 62 -17.33 6.90 22.15
C CYS A 62 -18.81 6.87 22.50
N THR A 63 -19.68 6.70 21.51
CA THR A 63 -21.14 6.65 21.74
C THR A 63 -21.59 5.36 22.43
N SER A 64 -20.84 4.27 22.28
CA SER A 64 -21.21 2.97 22.85
C SER A 64 -20.99 2.87 24.37
N CYS A 65 -19.96 3.55 24.92
CA CYS A 65 -19.64 3.47 26.35
C CYS A 65 -19.43 4.83 27.03
N ASN A 66 -19.67 5.93 26.32
CA ASN A 66 -19.42 7.31 26.76
C ASN A 66 -17.97 7.61 27.21
N HIS A 67 -17.01 6.74 26.91
CA HIS A 67 -15.61 6.97 27.21
C HIS A 67 -15.04 8.09 26.32
N LYS A 68 -14.43 9.10 26.96
CA LYS A 68 -13.71 10.18 26.29
C LYS A 68 -12.24 9.84 26.12
N GLY A 69 -11.70 10.03 24.93
CA GLY A 69 -10.30 9.78 24.64
C GLY A 69 -9.75 10.65 23.52
N ASN A 70 -8.42 10.72 23.41
CA ASN A 70 -7.73 11.44 22.35
C ASN A 70 -7.33 10.50 21.22
N TYR A 71 -7.81 10.68 20.00
CA TYR A 71 -7.59 9.77 18.88
C TYR A 71 -6.90 10.47 17.73
N ASP A 72 -6.00 9.75 17.07
CA ASP A 72 -5.26 10.26 15.91
C ASP A 72 -6.11 10.00 14.65
N LEU A 73 -6.64 11.06 14.08
CA LEU A 73 -7.48 11.01 12.88
C LEU A 73 -6.65 10.94 11.59
N GLY A 74 -5.34 11.14 11.65
CA GLY A 74 -4.53 11.28 10.44
C GLY A 74 -4.99 12.45 9.58
N LEU A 75 -4.97 12.27 8.25
CA LEU A 75 -5.49 13.26 7.33
C LEU A 75 -7.02 13.32 7.44
N VAL A 76 -7.53 14.51 7.75
CA VAL A 76 -8.96 14.80 7.71
C VAL A 76 -9.32 15.33 6.32
N VAL A 77 -10.26 14.68 5.66
CA VAL A 77 -10.73 15.03 4.33
C VAL A 77 -12.16 15.56 4.42
N ILE A 78 -12.39 16.73 3.85
CA ILE A 78 -13.69 17.39 3.85
C ILE A 78 -14.32 17.23 2.47
N ASP A 79 -15.48 16.57 2.42
CA ASP A 79 -16.27 16.42 1.20
C ASP A 79 -16.85 17.77 0.78
N ASN A 80 -16.15 18.45 -0.12
CA ASN A 80 -16.56 19.75 -0.66
C ASN A 80 -17.88 19.66 -1.43
N LYS A 81 -18.18 18.53 -2.08
CA LYS A 81 -19.45 18.37 -2.82
C LYS A 81 -20.60 18.33 -1.82
N LYS A 82 -20.46 17.54 -0.76
CA LYS A 82 -21.44 17.50 0.32
C LYS A 82 -21.58 18.88 0.96
N LEU A 83 -20.46 19.54 1.28
CA LEU A 83 -20.44 20.89 1.89
C LEU A 83 -21.16 21.95 1.03
N LYS A 84 -20.98 21.94 -0.29
CA LYS A 84 -21.67 22.87 -1.20
C LYS A 84 -23.17 22.62 -1.23
N ASN A 85 -23.60 21.36 -1.19
CA ASN A 85 -25.02 21.02 -1.15
C ASN A 85 -25.68 21.51 0.16
N LEU A 86 -24.95 21.49 1.29
CA LEU A 86 -25.42 22.06 2.57
C LEU A 86 -25.74 23.57 2.46
N SER A 87 -25.00 24.31 1.63
CA SER A 87 -25.20 25.75 1.44
C SER A 87 -26.34 26.12 0.49
N GLN A 88 -26.88 25.14 -0.26
CA GLN A 88 -27.93 25.34 -1.26
C GLN A 88 -29.33 24.96 -0.74
N ASP A 89 -29.43 24.11 0.29
CA ASP A 89 -30.69 23.82 0.98
C ASP A 89 -31.09 24.97 1.91
N LYS A 90 -31.76 25.97 1.34
CA LYS A 90 -32.59 26.92 2.09
C LYS A 90 -34.01 26.36 2.17
N SER A 91 -34.25 25.31 2.94
CA SER A 91 -35.62 24.93 3.29
C SER A 91 -36.12 25.78 4.44
N ILE A 92 -37.20 26.49 4.11
CA ILE A 92 -38.12 27.24 4.96
C ILE A 92 -38.89 26.23 5.83
N ASP A 93 -39.10 26.58 7.10
CA ASP A 93 -39.97 25.96 8.11
C ASP A 93 -39.69 24.49 8.53
N GLY A 94 -39.41 24.33 9.84
CA GLY A 94 -39.42 23.05 10.54
C GLY A 94 -38.08 22.62 11.12
N GLU A 95 -38.09 22.19 12.39
CA GLU A 95 -36.96 21.75 13.22
C GLU A 95 -36.18 20.55 12.65
N ILE A 96 -35.47 20.75 11.54
CA ILE A 96 -34.48 19.80 11.02
C ILE A 96 -33.11 20.41 11.30
N GLU A 97 -32.33 19.77 12.18
CA GLU A 97 -30.97 20.19 12.53
C GLU A 97 -30.18 20.53 11.25
N SER A 98 -29.74 21.78 11.14
CA SER A 98 -28.96 22.25 10.00
C SER A 98 -27.76 21.34 9.79
N PRO A 99 -27.61 20.73 8.59
CA PRO A 99 -26.60 19.71 8.40
C PRO A 99 -25.20 20.31 8.52
N SER A 100 -24.36 19.67 9.33
CA SER A 100 -23.14 20.27 9.89
C SER A 100 -21.92 19.91 9.06
N ILE A 101 -20.86 20.74 9.10
CA ILE A 101 -19.56 20.39 8.51
C ILE A 101 -19.06 19.03 9.03
N MET A 102 -19.48 18.65 10.24
CA MET A 102 -19.20 17.35 10.84
C MET A 102 -19.59 16.19 9.92
N ASP A 103 -20.69 16.31 9.19
CA ASP A 103 -21.20 15.25 8.31
C ASP A 103 -20.43 15.12 7.00
N CYS A 104 -19.56 16.10 6.69
CA CYS A 104 -18.70 16.11 5.51
C CYS A 104 -17.31 15.53 5.79
N ILE A 105 -17.02 15.15 7.03
CA ILE A 105 -15.67 14.75 7.46
C ILE A 105 -15.46 13.26 7.23
N GLN A 106 -14.39 12.93 6.52
CA GLN A 106 -13.76 11.62 6.51
C GLN A 106 -12.35 11.73 7.08
N ALA A 107 -11.76 10.63 7.55
CA ALA A 107 -10.38 10.63 8.01
C ALA A 107 -9.66 9.31 7.73
N THR A 108 -8.35 9.40 7.49
CA THR A 108 -7.53 8.23 7.19
C THR A 108 -7.16 7.43 8.43
N GLY A 109 -7.10 8.05 9.61
CA GLY A 109 -6.63 7.41 10.84
C GLY A 109 -7.48 6.22 11.29
N TYR A 110 -6.79 5.15 11.69
CA TYR A 110 -7.42 3.97 12.30
C TYR A 110 -7.45 4.10 13.83
N PHE A 111 -8.65 4.06 14.42
CA PHE A 111 -8.81 4.13 15.87
C PHE A 111 -10.11 3.46 16.35
N ARG A 112 -10.03 2.71 17.44
CA ARG A 112 -11.18 2.12 18.15
C ARG A 112 -11.21 2.62 19.59
N CYS A 113 -12.35 2.53 20.26
CA CYS A 113 -12.50 3.02 21.62
C CYS A 113 -11.52 2.37 22.57
N ARG A 114 -10.79 3.17 23.37
CA ARG A 114 -9.81 2.64 24.32
C ARG A 114 -10.40 1.81 25.46
N GLN A 115 -11.71 1.93 25.70
CA GLN A 115 -12.39 1.21 26.78
C GLN A 115 -13.13 -0.03 26.27
N CYS A 116 -14.01 0.11 25.26
CA CYS A 116 -14.83 -0.99 24.77
C CYS A 116 -14.42 -1.54 23.40
N ASN A 117 -13.35 -1.01 22.79
CA ASN A 117 -12.87 -1.40 21.45
C ASN A 117 -13.91 -1.25 20.31
N ALA A 118 -15.02 -0.55 20.55
CA ALA A 118 -15.99 -0.25 19.51
C ALA A 118 -15.41 0.70 18.45
N ALA A 119 -15.85 0.50 17.21
CA ALA A 119 -15.75 1.45 16.10
C ALA A 119 -17.12 2.11 15.85
N GLY A 120 -17.18 3.12 14.98
CA GLY A 120 -18.46 3.71 14.54
C GLY A 120 -18.64 5.17 14.94
N TYR A 121 -19.80 5.53 15.48
CA TYR A 121 -20.17 6.93 15.73
C TYR A 121 -19.42 7.54 16.92
N TRP A 122 -18.83 8.70 16.69
CA TRP A 122 -18.08 9.47 17.69
C TRP A 122 -18.75 10.81 17.89
N LYS A 123 -18.89 11.22 19.16
CA LYS A 123 -19.25 12.60 19.49
C LYS A 123 -17.99 13.45 19.57
N PHE A 124 -18.04 14.63 18.97
CA PHE A 124 -16.93 15.57 19.02
C PHE A 124 -17.04 16.46 20.26
N SER A 125 -15.88 16.85 20.79
CA SER A 125 -15.82 17.96 21.74
C SER A 125 -15.92 19.28 20.98
N ALA A 126 -16.45 20.34 21.62
CA ALA A 126 -16.49 21.68 21.02
C ALA A 126 -15.12 22.15 20.49
N LYS A 127 -14.02 21.78 21.17
CA LYS A 127 -12.64 22.03 20.70
C LYS A 127 -12.32 21.31 19.39
N THR A 128 -12.77 20.07 19.25
CA THR A 128 -12.56 19.27 18.03
C THR A 128 -13.39 19.83 16.88
N GLU A 129 -14.64 20.19 17.15
CA GLU A 129 -15.51 20.84 16.17
C GLU A 129 -14.89 22.14 15.66
N MET A 130 -14.45 23.01 16.57
CA MET A 130 -13.75 24.25 16.22
C MET A 130 -12.48 23.98 15.38
N ALA A 131 -11.71 22.94 15.73
CA ALA A 131 -10.53 22.57 14.96
C ALA A 131 -10.87 22.13 13.53
N PHE A 132 -12.00 21.46 13.31
CA PHE A 132 -12.46 21.08 11.98
C PHE A 132 -12.93 22.27 11.15
N TYR A 133 -13.61 23.23 11.76
CA TYR A 133 -13.95 24.50 11.10
C TYR A 133 -12.70 25.29 10.70
N ILE A 134 -11.73 25.43 11.59
CA ILE A 134 -10.46 26.11 11.28
C ILE A 134 -9.69 25.34 10.20
N GLY A 135 -9.67 24.01 10.30
CA GLY A 135 -9.03 23.13 9.32
C GLY A 135 -9.63 23.25 7.91
N SER A 136 -10.96 23.42 7.80
CA SER A 136 -11.62 23.60 6.50
C SER A 136 -11.30 24.94 5.85
N ILE A 137 -11.22 26.01 6.65
CA ILE A 137 -10.78 27.33 6.18
C ILE A 137 -9.31 27.25 5.75
N SER A 138 -8.46 26.61 6.57
CA SER A 138 -7.04 26.42 6.27
C SER A 138 -6.84 25.67 4.95
N ALA A 139 -7.57 24.57 4.73
CA ALA A 139 -7.51 23.80 3.49
C ALA A 139 -8.00 24.57 2.25
N ALA A 140 -8.81 25.62 2.41
CA ALA A 140 -9.30 26.45 1.31
C ALA A 140 -8.33 27.57 0.93
N ILE A 141 -7.62 28.11 1.92
CA ILE A 141 -6.75 29.28 1.77
C ILE A 141 -5.31 28.85 1.45
N PHE A 142 -4.83 27.79 2.10
CA PHE A 142 -3.45 27.36 1.99
C PHE A 142 -3.34 26.14 1.08
N ASP A 143 -2.85 26.37 -0.14
CA ASP A 143 -2.40 25.31 -1.02
C ASP A 143 -1.05 24.78 -0.53
N ASN A 144 -1.09 23.75 0.31
CA ASN A 144 0.13 23.14 0.82
C ASN A 144 0.71 22.23 -0.25
N LYS A 145 1.73 22.73 -0.96
CA LYS A 145 2.47 22.00 -2.01
C LYS A 145 2.99 20.63 -1.56
N ASP A 146 3.17 20.43 -0.25
CA ASP A 146 3.58 19.17 0.34
C ASP A 146 2.40 18.48 1.04
N ALA A 147 1.78 17.52 0.33
CA ALA A 147 0.64 16.75 0.83
C ALA A 147 0.96 15.98 2.12
N SER A 148 2.23 15.59 2.33
CA SER A 148 2.68 14.81 3.50
C SER A 148 2.63 15.60 4.82
N LYS A 149 2.47 16.93 4.75
CA LYS A 149 2.36 17.81 5.92
C LYS A 149 0.93 18.31 6.17
N GLN A 150 -0.04 17.89 5.34
CA GLN A 150 -1.41 18.33 5.48
C GLN A 150 -2.12 17.57 6.62
N LEU A 151 -2.84 18.31 7.46
CA LEU A 151 -3.76 17.75 8.47
C LEU A 151 -5.20 17.74 7.97
N PHE A 152 -5.54 18.69 7.08
CA PHE A 152 -6.85 18.90 6.51
C PHE A 152 -6.73 19.12 5.00
N THR A 153 -7.67 18.57 4.24
CA THR A 153 -7.76 18.79 2.79
C THR A 153 -9.19 18.65 2.30
N TYR A 154 -9.47 19.15 1.09
CA TYR A 154 -10.75 18.93 0.42
C TYR A 154 -10.65 17.74 -0.54
N GLY A 155 -11.66 16.87 -0.51
CA GLY A 155 -11.69 15.70 -1.37
C GLY A 155 -12.70 14.68 -0.91
N VAL A 156 -12.55 13.44 -1.40
CA VAL A 156 -13.36 12.30 -0.96
C VAL A 156 -12.45 11.09 -0.84
N LEU A 157 -12.54 10.41 0.30
CA LEU A 157 -11.92 9.11 0.50
C LEU A 157 -12.89 8.04 0.00
N ASN A 158 -12.53 7.39 -1.11
CA ASN A 158 -13.26 6.22 -1.62
C ASN A 158 -12.41 4.96 -1.42
N LEU A 159 -13.09 3.86 -1.12
CA LEU A 159 -12.51 2.54 -1.19
C LEU A 159 -12.44 2.06 -2.65
N ALA A 160 -11.74 0.94 -2.88
CA ALA A 160 -11.53 0.39 -4.21
C ALA A 160 -12.84 -0.06 -4.89
N ASP A 161 -13.87 -0.39 -4.11
CA ASP A 161 -15.20 -0.73 -4.59
C ASP A 161 -16.13 0.50 -4.73
N GLY A 162 -15.60 1.72 -4.56
CA GLY A 162 -16.34 2.97 -4.66
C GLY A 162 -17.12 3.36 -3.40
N SER A 163 -17.15 2.52 -2.36
CA SER A 163 -17.81 2.85 -1.11
C SER A 163 -17.10 3.99 -0.35
N ARG A 164 -17.87 4.73 0.44
CA ARG A 164 -17.40 5.89 1.21
C ARG A 164 -17.59 5.62 2.68
N HIS A 165 -16.50 5.69 3.42
CA HIS A 165 -16.48 5.47 4.85
C HIS A 165 -15.91 6.69 5.56
N ARG A 166 -16.45 6.97 6.75
CA ARG A 166 -16.04 8.12 7.54
C ARG A 166 -14.67 7.87 8.16
N TRP A 167 -14.50 6.69 8.75
CA TRP A 167 -13.29 6.28 9.43
C TRP A 167 -12.68 5.03 8.78
N ALA A 168 -11.36 4.85 8.92
CA ALA A 168 -10.71 3.62 8.49
C ALA A 168 -11.26 2.36 9.19
N THR A 169 -11.78 2.49 10.41
CA THR A 169 -12.46 1.39 11.11
C THR A 169 -13.84 1.07 10.55
N ASP A 170 -14.54 2.04 9.94
CA ASP A 170 -15.80 1.75 9.25
C ASP A 170 -15.52 0.98 7.95
N ALA A 171 -14.42 1.34 7.27
CA ALA A 171 -13.91 0.60 6.12
C ALA A 171 -13.46 -0.83 6.50
N GLU A 172 -12.85 -1.01 7.67
CA GLU A 172 -12.53 -2.33 8.23
C GLU A 172 -13.81 -3.17 8.42
N GLU A 173 -14.83 -2.64 9.10
CA GLU A 173 -16.09 -3.37 9.32
C GLU A 173 -16.77 -3.73 7.99
N HIS A 174 -16.75 -2.83 7.00
CA HIS A 174 -17.28 -3.08 5.66
C HIS A 174 -16.62 -4.28 4.98
N TYR A 175 -15.29 -4.34 4.97
CA TYR A 175 -14.58 -5.47 4.37
C TYR A 175 -14.69 -6.75 5.20
N LEU A 176 -14.65 -6.68 6.53
CA LEU A 176 -14.85 -7.86 7.38
C LEU A 176 -16.26 -8.46 7.21
N ASN A 177 -17.27 -7.63 6.97
CA ASN A 177 -18.61 -8.11 6.60
C ASN A 177 -18.63 -8.83 5.25
N LYS A 178 -17.94 -8.31 4.24
CA LYS A 178 -17.79 -8.99 2.94
C LYS A 178 -17.09 -10.34 3.09
N LEU A 179 -15.99 -10.36 3.85
CA LEU A 179 -15.19 -11.57 4.11
C LEU A 179 -15.93 -12.61 4.94
N ALA A 180 -16.90 -12.22 5.78
CA ALA A 180 -17.76 -13.17 6.47
C ALA A 180 -18.62 -14.01 5.51
N GLY A 181 -19.00 -13.45 4.36
CA GLY A 181 -19.71 -14.18 3.29
C GLY A 181 -18.79 -14.85 2.26
N GLN A 182 -17.58 -14.30 2.05
CA GLN A 182 -16.62 -14.76 1.05
C GLN A 182 -15.19 -14.79 1.65
N PRO A 183 -14.89 -15.72 2.57
CA PRO A 183 -13.61 -15.74 3.28
C PRO A 183 -12.41 -16.08 2.38
N GLU A 184 -12.66 -16.70 1.22
CA GLU A 184 -11.65 -17.09 0.23
C GLU A 184 -11.45 -16.05 -0.88
N ASP A 185 -11.89 -14.80 -0.69
CA ASP A 185 -11.61 -13.72 -1.64
C ASP A 185 -10.27 -13.02 -1.30
N SER A 186 -9.20 -13.44 -1.98
CA SER A 186 -7.86 -12.86 -1.83
C SER A 186 -7.82 -11.35 -2.08
N PHE A 187 -8.68 -10.83 -2.97
CA PHE A 187 -8.72 -9.42 -3.32
C PHE A 187 -9.35 -8.59 -2.22
N THR A 188 -10.44 -9.08 -1.62
CA THR A 188 -11.05 -8.38 -0.49
C THR A 188 -10.10 -8.35 0.71
N TRP A 189 -9.33 -9.41 0.97
CA TRP A 189 -8.24 -9.38 1.96
C TRP A 189 -7.16 -8.34 1.63
N ASN A 190 -6.74 -8.25 0.37
CA ASN A 190 -5.82 -7.20 -0.10
C ASN A 190 -6.40 -5.79 0.11
N ARG A 191 -7.70 -5.58 -0.18
CA ARG A 191 -8.36 -4.29 0.00
C ARG A 191 -8.47 -3.90 1.48
N LEU A 192 -8.77 -4.85 2.35
CA LEU A 192 -8.73 -4.65 3.80
C LEU A 192 -7.32 -4.26 4.27
N ALA A 193 -6.30 -4.95 3.80
CA ALA A 193 -4.90 -4.65 4.12
C ALA A 193 -4.48 -3.23 3.69
N ASN A 194 -4.90 -2.80 2.49
CA ASN A 194 -4.66 -1.44 2.02
C ASN A 194 -5.36 -0.38 2.88
N SER A 195 -6.58 -0.66 3.37
CA SER A 195 -7.25 0.22 4.33
C SER A 195 -6.49 0.33 5.66
N TYR A 196 -5.93 -0.78 6.15
CA TYR A 196 -5.08 -0.75 7.35
C TYR A 196 -3.79 0.06 7.14
N LEU A 197 -3.14 -0.07 5.97
CA LEU A 197 -1.96 0.73 5.64
C LEU A 197 -2.26 2.24 5.66
N LYS A 198 -3.31 2.67 4.94
CA LYS A 198 -3.78 4.06 4.97
C LYS A 198 -4.15 4.53 6.38
N GLY A 199 -4.63 3.59 7.19
CA GLY A 199 -4.91 3.76 8.62
C GLY A 199 -3.70 3.88 9.54
N GLY A 200 -2.48 3.71 9.03
CA GLY A 200 -1.27 3.68 9.84
C GLY A 200 -1.14 2.42 10.70
N ARG A 201 -1.72 1.30 10.24
CA ARG A 201 -1.70 -0.02 10.89
C ARG A 201 -1.02 -1.07 10.00
N PRO A 202 0.30 -0.93 9.71
CA PRO A 202 1.04 -1.92 8.92
C PRO A 202 1.07 -3.29 9.59
N ASP A 203 0.90 -3.36 10.91
CA ASP A 203 0.77 -4.61 11.66
C ASP A 203 -0.47 -5.41 11.25
N LEU A 204 -1.64 -4.75 11.19
CA LEU A 204 -2.87 -5.39 10.72
C LEU A 204 -2.85 -5.63 9.20
N ALA A 205 -2.23 -4.72 8.45
CA ALA A 205 -2.07 -4.87 7.01
C ALA A 205 -1.25 -6.13 6.67
N ALA A 206 -0.14 -6.37 7.38
CA ALA A 206 0.67 -7.56 7.19
C ALA A 206 -0.16 -8.84 7.38
N VAL A 207 -0.98 -8.91 8.43
CA VAL A 207 -1.88 -10.04 8.68
C VAL A 207 -2.85 -10.27 7.52
N ALA A 208 -3.49 -9.20 7.03
CA ALA A 208 -4.46 -9.31 5.93
C ALA A 208 -3.79 -9.63 4.59
N PHE A 209 -2.59 -9.12 4.31
CA PHE A 209 -1.81 -9.51 3.13
C PHE A 209 -1.35 -10.96 3.21
N GLU A 210 -0.91 -11.44 4.37
CA GLU A 210 -0.57 -12.86 4.57
C GLU A 210 -1.77 -13.76 4.27
N GLN A 211 -2.97 -13.38 4.73
CA GLN A 211 -4.19 -14.14 4.44
C GLN A 211 -4.55 -14.09 2.95
N SER A 212 -4.41 -12.93 2.29
CA SER A 212 -4.58 -12.80 0.84
C SER A 212 -3.66 -13.75 0.07
N LEU A 213 -2.39 -13.85 0.47
CA LEU A 213 -1.39 -14.71 -0.16
C LEU A 213 -1.54 -16.20 0.16
N LYS A 214 -2.17 -16.53 1.29
CA LYS A 214 -2.54 -17.91 1.61
C LYS A 214 -3.61 -18.44 0.65
N ILE A 215 -4.52 -17.56 0.23
CA ILE A 215 -5.62 -17.88 -0.70
C ILE A 215 -5.11 -17.86 -2.15
N ASP A 216 -4.43 -16.78 -2.54
CA ASP A 216 -3.83 -16.62 -3.86
C ASP A 216 -2.34 -16.26 -3.73
N PRO A 217 -1.43 -17.25 -3.81
CA PRO A 217 0.01 -17.02 -3.76
C PRO A 217 0.55 -16.14 -4.89
N ALA A 218 -0.20 -15.95 -5.97
CA ALA A 218 0.19 -15.13 -7.12
C ALA A 218 -0.37 -13.70 -7.06
N GLN A 219 -1.06 -13.32 -5.98
CA GLN A 219 -1.66 -12.00 -5.82
C GLN A 219 -0.59 -10.90 -5.71
N MET A 220 -0.24 -10.29 -6.86
CA MET A 220 0.90 -9.37 -7.00
C MET A 220 0.87 -8.17 -6.05
N GLU A 221 -0.28 -7.52 -5.89
CA GLU A 221 -0.45 -6.34 -5.04
C GLU A 221 -0.19 -6.67 -3.57
N SER A 222 -0.54 -7.89 -3.14
CA SER A 222 -0.29 -8.37 -1.78
C SER A 222 1.18 -8.74 -1.58
N LEU A 223 1.79 -9.42 -2.56
CA LEU A 223 3.23 -9.72 -2.56
C LEU A 223 4.06 -8.44 -2.46
N TYR A 224 3.74 -7.46 -3.31
CA TYR A 224 4.43 -6.17 -3.36
C TYR A 224 4.26 -5.39 -2.05
N SER A 225 3.02 -5.23 -1.58
CA SER A 225 2.74 -4.44 -0.37
C SER A 225 3.31 -5.08 0.89
N LEU A 226 3.25 -6.40 1.03
CA LEU A 226 3.90 -7.12 2.13
C LEU A 226 5.41 -6.99 2.06
N GLY A 227 6.00 -7.09 0.86
CA GLY A 227 7.44 -6.85 0.64
C GLY A 227 7.89 -5.48 1.15
N LYS A 228 7.14 -4.42 0.82
CA LYS A 228 7.41 -3.06 1.33
C LYS A 228 7.32 -2.95 2.85
N ILE A 229 6.25 -3.50 3.44
CA ILE A 229 6.07 -3.50 4.91
C ILE A 229 7.26 -4.18 5.59
N LEU A 230 7.71 -5.31 5.03
CA LEU A 230 8.83 -6.07 5.60
C LEU A 230 10.15 -5.33 5.47
N HIS A 231 10.39 -4.65 4.35
CA HIS A 231 11.56 -3.80 4.20
C HIS A 231 11.56 -2.66 5.23
N GLU A 232 10.43 -1.96 5.41
CA GLU A 232 10.31 -0.92 6.44
C GLU A 232 10.47 -1.47 7.88
N ALA A 233 10.05 -2.71 8.12
CA ALA A 233 10.32 -3.42 9.37
C ALA A 233 11.80 -3.85 9.52
N GLY A 234 12.62 -3.72 8.47
CA GLY A 234 14.00 -4.22 8.40
C GLY A 234 14.08 -5.75 8.39
N GLU A 235 13.09 -6.41 7.80
CA GLU A 235 13.07 -7.85 7.49
C GLU A 235 13.44 -8.07 6.01
N ASP A 236 14.61 -7.57 5.62
CA ASP A 236 15.01 -7.41 4.21
C ASP A 236 15.08 -8.72 3.43
N GLU A 237 15.50 -9.82 4.07
CA GLU A 237 15.53 -11.13 3.40
C GLU A 237 14.11 -11.61 3.04
N ALA A 238 13.16 -11.43 3.96
CA ALA A 238 11.76 -11.77 3.72
C ALA A 238 11.14 -10.81 2.68
N ALA A 239 11.45 -9.52 2.78
CA ALA A 239 11.02 -8.51 1.81
C ALA A 239 11.49 -8.88 0.39
N ALA A 240 12.79 -9.16 0.21
CA ALA A 240 13.35 -9.54 -1.08
C ALA A 240 12.72 -10.83 -1.62
N ARG A 241 12.37 -11.79 -0.75
CA ARG A 241 11.67 -13.02 -1.16
C ARG A 241 10.29 -12.73 -1.76
N TYR A 242 9.49 -11.89 -1.11
CA TYR A 242 8.17 -11.51 -1.62
C TYR A 242 8.26 -10.66 -2.89
N LEU A 243 9.19 -9.70 -2.93
CA LEU A 243 9.42 -8.86 -4.11
C LEU A 243 9.87 -9.67 -5.33
N ARG A 244 10.71 -10.70 -5.15
CA ARG A 244 11.03 -11.63 -6.24
C ARG A 244 9.82 -12.41 -6.74
N GLN A 245 8.89 -12.77 -5.86
CA GLN A 245 7.65 -13.43 -6.30
C GLN A 245 6.75 -12.51 -7.13
N VAL A 246 6.79 -11.18 -6.91
CA VAL A 246 6.09 -10.21 -7.79
C VAL A 246 6.58 -10.37 -9.23
N LEU A 247 7.90 -10.41 -9.42
CA LEU A 247 8.54 -10.57 -10.72
C LEU A 247 8.18 -11.92 -11.38
N ILE A 248 8.16 -13.01 -10.60
CA ILE A 248 7.82 -14.36 -11.10
C ILE A 248 6.36 -14.44 -11.61
N ASN A 249 5.43 -13.80 -10.88
CA ASN A 249 4.00 -13.90 -11.18
C ASN A 249 3.51 -12.88 -12.23
N ALA A 250 4.31 -11.86 -12.54
CA ALA A 250 4.00 -10.76 -13.46
C ALA A 250 3.32 -11.20 -14.77
N LYS A 251 3.96 -12.09 -15.53
CA LYS A 251 3.46 -12.53 -16.86
C LYS A 251 2.09 -13.22 -16.81
N ARG A 252 1.67 -13.72 -15.65
CA ARG A 252 0.43 -14.50 -15.45
C ARG A 252 -0.68 -13.69 -14.78
N TYR A 253 -0.33 -12.58 -14.14
CA TYR A 253 -1.28 -11.82 -13.37
C TYR A 253 -2.13 -10.94 -14.30
N GLY A 254 -3.41 -11.27 -14.46
CA GLY A 254 -4.30 -10.63 -15.43
C GLY A 254 -5.19 -9.51 -14.88
N ARG A 255 -5.17 -9.24 -13.57
CA ARG A 255 -6.14 -8.33 -12.92
C ARG A 255 -5.66 -6.89 -12.71
N MET A 256 -4.51 -6.54 -13.29
CA MET A 256 -3.90 -5.21 -13.24
C MET A 256 -3.60 -4.74 -14.66
N LYS A 257 -3.77 -3.44 -14.94
CA LYS A 257 -3.44 -2.87 -16.25
C LYS A 257 -1.95 -2.99 -16.55
N ALA A 258 -1.57 -3.03 -17.81
CA ALA A 258 -0.17 -3.21 -18.19
C ALA A 258 0.71 -2.05 -17.71
N GLU A 259 0.20 -0.82 -17.72
CA GLU A 259 0.92 0.36 -17.23
C GLU A 259 1.20 0.27 -15.73
N ASP A 260 0.14 0.01 -14.95
CA ASP A 260 0.24 -0.18 -13.49
C ASP A 260 1.20 -1.33 -13.14
N MET A 261 1.19 -2.39 -13.96
CA MET A 261 2.11 -3.52 -13.82
C MET A 261 3.55 -3.11 -14.08
N ARG A 262 3.83 -2.38 -15.17
CA ARG A 262 5.18 -1.92 -15.48
C ARG A 262 5.73 -1.05 -14.36
N ASP A 263 4.91 -0.15 -13.81
CA ASP A 263 5.30 0.73 -12.71
C ASP A 263 5.53 -0.06 -11.40
N MET A 264 4.67 -1.04 -11.08
CA MET A 264 4.88 -1.90 -9.92
C MET A 264 6.16 -2.73 -10.03
N LEU A 265 6.45 -3.31 -11.19
CA LEU A 265 7.66 -4.10 -11.41
C LEU A 265 8.92 -3.24 -11.34
N THR A 266 8.85 -2.02 -11.87
CA THR A 266 9.91 -1.02 -11.75
C THR A 266 10.19 -0.71 -10.28
N SER A 267 9.16 -0.34 -9.51
CA SER A 267 9.32 -0.06 -8.08
C SER A 267 9.80 -1.28 -7.28
N THR A 268 9.34 -2.49 -7.66
CA THR A 268 9.83 -3.75 -7.08
C THR A 268 11.35 -3.90 -7.28
N MET A 269 11.87 -3.58 -8.47
CA MET A 269 13.30 -3.64 -8.76
C MET A 269 14.09 -2.58 -7.99
N GLU A 270 13.54 -1.37 -7.82
CA GLU A 270 14.14 -0.33 -6.99
C GLU A 270 14.29 -0.81 -5.54
N TYR A 271 13.23 -1.39 -4.95
CA TYR A 271 13.30 -1.96 -3.60
C TYR A 271 14.33 -3.09 -3.51
N LEU A 272 14.39 -3.99 -4.50
CA LEU A 272 15.39 -5.05 -4.51
C LEU A 272 16.82 -4.48 -4.60
N LEU A 273 17.04 -3.45 -5.41
CA LEU A 273 18.34 -2.79 -5.52
C LEU A 273 18.75 -2.14 -4.20
N ILE A 274 17.82 -1.46 -3.52
CA ILE A 274 18.03 -0.88 -2.19
C ILE A 274 18.37 -1.97 -1.16
N ILE A 275 17.63 -3.08 -1.16
CA ILE A 275 17.86 -4.18 -0.20
C ILE A 275 19.22 -4.84 -0.40
N TYR A 276 19.65 -5.06 -1.64
CA TYR A 276 20.93 -5.71 -1.90
C TYR A 276 22.13 -4.78 -1.75
N ASP A 277 21.93 -3.47 -1.87
CA ASP A 277 22.95 -2.42 -1.78
C ASP A 277 24.17 -2.65 -2.70
N ASP A 278 23.96 -3.44 -3.76
CA ASP A 278 24.98 -3.80 -4.74
C ASP A 278 24.30 -4.26 -6.03
N PHE A 279 24.72 -3.69 -7.16
CA PHE A 279 24.09 -3.93 -8.44
C PHE A 279 24.31 -5.35 -8.97
N GLU A 280 25.49 -5.94 -8.74
CA GLU A 280 25.78 -7.31 -9.18
C GLU A 280 24.98 -8.32 -8.36
N LYS A 281 24.88 -8.11 -7.04
CA LYS A 281 24.01 -8.92 -6.18
C LYS A 281 22.55 -8.79 -6.61
N PHE A 282 22.09 -7.56 -6.85
CA PHE A 282 20.74 -7.30 -7.38
C PHE A 282 20.47 -8.11 -8.65
N LEU A 283 21.32 -7.98 -9.68
CA LEU A 283 21.16 -8.72 -10.94
C LEU A 283 21.20 -10.23 -10.73
N SER A 284 22.11 -10.73 -9.89
CA SER A 284 22.24 -12.16 -9.60
C SER A 284 21.02 -12.74 -8.87
N ALA A 285 20.30 -11.91 -8.13
CA ALA A 285 19.14 -12.27 -7.35
C ALA A 285 17.82 -12.14 -8.11
N LEU A 286 17.83 -11.53 -9.29
CA LEU A 286 16.64 -11.47 -10.13
C LEU A 286 16.20 -12.87 -10.57
N PRO A 287 14.89 -13.18 -10.58
CA PRO A 287 14.41 -14.48 -11.02
C PRO A 287 14.83 -14.76 -12.46
N LYS A 288 15.37 -15.96 -12.68
CA LYS A 288 15.83 -16.45 -13.99
C LYS A 288 14.68 -17.17 -14.70
N ALA A 289 14.91 -17.50 -15.97
CA ALA A 289 13.95 -18.24 -16.81
C ALA A 289 13.37 -19.49 -16.10
N GLN A 290 14.25 -20.27 -15.48
CA GLN A 290 13.91 -21.49 -14.74
C GLN A 290 12.93 -21.24 -13.58
N ASP A 291 13.06 -20.12 -12.88
CA ASP A 291 12.25 -19.78 -11.70
C ASP A 291 10.83 -19.35 -12.11
N MET A 292 10.61 -19.13 -13.42
CA MET A 292 9.33 -18.73 -13.99
C MET A 292 8.58 -19.86 -14.70
N LEU A 293 9.15 -21.07 -14.76
CA LEU A 293 8.52 -22.24 -15.37
C LEU A 293 7.46 -22.83 -14.43
N LEU A 294 6.38 -23.36 -14.99
CA LEU A 294 5.44 -24.19 -14.24
C LEU A 294 5.97 -25.61 -14.03
N PRO A 295 5.42 -26.34 -13.05
CA PRO A 295 5.51 -27.78 -13.03
C PRO A 295 5.07 -28.37 -14.39
N GLY A 296 6.02 -28.94 -15.14
CA GLY A 296 5.78 -29.54 -16.46
C GLY A 296 6.14 -28.67 -17.67
N GLU A 297 6.52 -27.40 -17.50
CA GLU A 297 7.08 -26.58 -18.60
C GLU A 297 8.59 -26.82 -18.75
N THR A 298 9.07 -27.13 -19.96
CA THR A 298 10.50 -27.22 -20.30
C THR A 298 10.99 -25.94 -20.97
N LEU A 299 12.27 -25.59 -20.76
CA LEU A 299 12.92 -24.43 -21.39
C LEU A 299 12.93 -24.49 -22.93
N SER A 300 12.71 -25.68 -23.52
CA SER A 300 12.77 -25.95 -24.97
C SER A 300 11.76 -25.16 -25.80
N ASP A 301 10.69 -24.65 -25.18
CA ASP A 301 9.51 -24.25 -25.96
C ASP A 301 9.40 -22.75 -26.23
N SER A 302 10.27 -21.86 -25.70
CA SER A 302 10.21 -20.43 -26.08
C SER A 302 11.35 -19.49 -25.66
N CYS A 303 12.40 -19.89 -24.94
CA CYS A 303 13.33 -18.92 -24.35
C CYS A 303 14.73 -19.01 -24.95
N ALA A 304 15.04 -18.18 -25.93
CA ALA A 304 16.43 -17.90 -26.30
C ALA A 304 17.04 -16.97 -25.24
N ILE A 305 18.03 -17.47 -24.48
CA ILE A 305 18.82 -16.68 -23.52
C ILE A 305 19.55 -15.60 -24.31
N GLY A 306 19.45 -14.34 -23.86
CA GLY A 306 19.94 -13.22 -24.62
C GLY A 306 20.67 -12.16 -23.83
N PHE A 307 21.70 -11.61 -24.45
CA PHE A 307 22.43 -10.47 -23.89
C PHE A 307 21.63 -9.20 -24.16
N MET A 308 21.28 -8.48 -23.10
CA MET A 308 20.65 -7.16 -23.19
C MET A 308 21.60 -6.16 -22.56
N ASP A 309 22.12 -5.23 -23.38
CA ASP A 309 22.93 -4.11 -22.90
C ASP A 309 22.01 -3.09 -22.20
N LEU A 310 21.66 -3.40 -20.95
CA LEU A 310 20.78 -2.58 -20.11
C LEU A 310 21.62 -1.55 -19.34
N THR A 311 21.41 -0.28 -19.64
CA THR A 311 21.94 0.80 -18.81
C THR A 311 20.88 1.22 -17.79
N ILE A 312 21.00 0.68 -16.58
CA ILE A 312 20.14 1.04 -15.45
C ILE A 312 20.79 2.21 -14.70
N TYR A 313 20.02 3.27 -14.50
CA TYR A 313 20.41 4.42 -13.70
C TYR A 313 19.58 4.40 -12.42
N PRO A 314 20.20 4.25 -11.24
CA PRO A 314 19.47 4.20 -9.97
C PRO A 314 18.56 5.42 -9.73
N ASP A 315 18.94 6.58 -10.25
CA ASP A 315 18.19 7.84 -10.10
C ASP A 315 17.14 8.10 -11.19
N ASP A 316 17.03 7.22 -12.20
CA ASP A 316 16.02 7.32 -13.26
C ASP A 316 15.16 6.06 -13.29
N TYR A 317 13.98 6.16 -12.67
CA TYR A 317 13.03 5.06 -12.57
C TYR A 317 12.66 4.46 -13.95
N LYS A 318 12.64 5.27 -15.01
CA LYS A 318 12.30 4.80 -16.37
C LYS A 318 13.39 3.92 -16.96
N SER A 319 14.61 3.98 -16.44
CA SER A 319 15.71 3.11 -16.88
C SER A 319 15.44 1.62 -16.61
N PHE A 320 14.53 1.31 -15.67
CA PHE A 320 14.09 -0.05 -15.36
C PHE A 320 12.96 -0.56 -16.27
N TYR A 321 12.30 0.31 -17.06
CA TYR A 321 11.16 -0.08 -17.89
C TYR A 321 11.46 -1.24 -18.84
N PRO A 322 12.62 -1.30 -19.52
CA PRO A 322 12.92 -2.45 -20.37
C PRO A 322 12.99 -3.75 -19.57
N LEU A 323 13.60 -3.71 -18.38
CA LEU A 323 13.67 -4.89 -17.51
C LEU A 323 12.28 -5.29 -17.01
N ALA A 324 11.45 -4.33 -16.59
CA ALA A 324 10.05 -4.60 -16.20
C ALA A 324 9.23 -5.23 -17.35
N GLU A 325 9.30 -4.65 -18.56
CA GLU A 325 8.62 -5.14 -19.76
C GLU A 325 9.05 -6.58 -20.15
N MET A 326 10.27 -7.01 -19.78
CA MET A 326 10.69 -8.40 -19.93
C MET A 326 9.89 -9.34 -19.02
N TYR A 327 9.74 -9.01 -17.73
CA TYR A 327 8.98 -9.82 -16.76
C TYR A 327 7.48 -9.86 -17.05
N MET A 328 6.94 -8.84 -17.74
CA MET A 328 5.54 -8.78 -18.18
C MET A 328 5.19 -9.85 -19.24
N GLY A 329 6.18 -10.42 -19.95
CA GLY A 329 5.93 -11.38 -21.03
C GLY A 329 5.10 -10.76 -22.16
N LYS A 330 4.06 -11.47 -22.62
CA LYS A 330 3.17 -10.98 -23.70
C LYS A 330 2.39 -9.71 -23.33
N ARG A 331 2.19 -9.44 -22.03
CA ARG A 331 1.43 -8.28 -21.56
C ARG A 331 2.10 -6.94 -21.89
N ARG A 332 3.40 -6.93 -22.17
CA ARG A 332 4.09 -5.73 -22.66
C ARG A 332 3.53 -5.21 -23.99
N ASP A 333 2.87 -6.06 -24.77
CA ASP A 333 2.27 -5.66 -26.04
C ASP A 333 0.99 -4.85 -25.87
N GLU A 334 0.43 -4.82 -24.66
CA GLU A 334 -0.68 -3.93 -24.27
C GLU A 334 -0.21 -2.47 -24.13
N LEU A 335 1.11 -2.23 -23.98
CA LEU A 335 1.67 -0.88 -23.75
C LEU A 335 1.77 -0.09 -25.07
N ALA A 336 1.29 1.16 -25.03
CA ALA A 336 1.42 2.09 -26.15
C ALA A 336 2.87 2.57 -26.36
N ASP A 337 3.64 2.72 -25.28
CA ASP A 337 4.97 3.36 -25.25
C ASP A 337 6.11 2.37 -24.95
N ARG A 338 6.15 1.22 -25.65
CA ARG A 338 7.16 0.17 -25.43
C ARG A 338 8.60 0.68 -25.49
N THR A 339 9.37 0.33 -24.45
CA THR A 339 10.79 0.69 -24.31
C THR A 339 11.73 -0.50 -24.52
N PHE A 340 11.27 -1.72 -24.27
CA PHE A 340 12.02 -2.96 -24.45
C PHE A 340 12.51 -3.14 -25.90
N CYS A 341 11.62 -2.97 -26.88
CA CYS A 341 11.99 -3.10 -28.30
C CYS A 341 13.00 -2.04 -28.78
N LYS A 342 13.15 -0.92 -28.06
CA LYS A 342 14.12 0.15 -28.40
C LYS A 342 15.50 -0.08 -27.80
N SER A 343 15.57 -0.88 -26.73
CA SER A 343 16.80 -1.16 -25.97
C SER A 343 17.50 -2.45 -26.41
N ILE A 344 16.96 -3.14 -27.43
CA ILE A 344 17.45 -4.41 -27.94
C ILE A 344 17.97 -4.23 -29.36
N SER A 345 19.11 -4.83 -29.69
CA SER A 345 19.67 -4.80 -31.04
C SER A 345 18.75 -5.57 -32.03
N LYS A 346 18.75 -5.24 -33.33
CA LYS A 346 17.89 -5.92 -34.31
C LYS A 346 18.11 -7.45 -34.38
N ALA A 347 19.23 -7.97 -33.90
CA ALA A 347 19.58 -9.39 -33.88
C ALA A 347 18.94 -10.17 -32.71
N ASP A 348 18.38 -9.46 -31.74
CA ASP A 348 18.08 -9.97 -30.41
C ASP A 348 16.57 -10.03 -30.12
N LYS A 349 15.74 -9.95 -31.16
CA LYS A 349 14.27 -9.86 -31.03
C LYS A 349 13.59 -11.12 -30.48
N ASN A 350 14.28 -12.26 -30.50
CA ASN A 350 13.80 -13.54 -29.96
C ASN A 350 14.25 -13.78 -28.50
N LEU A 351 14.92 -12.82 -27.87
CA LEU A 351 15.60 -13.00 -26.59
C LEU A 351 14.68 -12.80 -25.38
N LEU A 352 14.69 -13.80 -24.50
CA LEU A 352 14.04 -13.79 -23.20
C LEU A 352 15.11 -14.18 -22.18
N PHE A 353 15.36 -13.28 -21.21
CA PHE A 353 16.19 -13.39 -20.01
C PHE A 353 17.65 -12.93 -20.10
N PRO A 354 18.14 -12.12 -19.12
CA PRO A 354 19.43 -11.44 -19.20
C PRO A 354 20.58 -12.30 -18.64
N GLU A 355 21.72 -12.27 -19.33
CA GLU A 355 23.06 -12.38 -18.73
C GLU A 355 23.72 -11.00 -18.82
N GLY A 356 24.08 -10.39 -17.69
CA GLY A 356 24.68 -9.05 -17.66
C GLY A 356 26.16 -9.04 -18.07
N ARG A 357 26.61 -7.97 -18.75
CA ARG A 357 28.03 -7.61 -18.88
C ARG A 357 28.30 -6.19 -18.42
N ARG A 358 29.44 -6.02 -17.77
CA ARG A 358 29.99 -4.74 -17.29
C ARG A 358 30.65 -3.96 -18.43
N GLU A 359 30.18 -2.75 -18.73
CA GLU A 359 31.01 -1.77 -19.44
C GLU A 359 31.82 -0.93 -18.43
N LYS A 360 33.14 -1.13 -18.42
CA LYS A 360 34.06 -0.19 -17.77
C LYS A 360 34.15 1.05 -18.67
N LYS A 361 33.70 2.23 -18.19
CA LYS A 361 33.93 3.51 -18.86
C LYS A 361 35.41 3.66 -19.24
N SER A 362 35.73 3.58 -20.53
CA SER A 362 37.04 3.95 -21.04
C SER A 362 37.16 5.47 -21.02
N GLY A 363 37.83 6.00 -20.00
CA GLY A 363 38.15 7.42 -19.91
C GLY A 363 39.06 7.83 -21.07
N LYS A 364 38.50 8.38 -22.15
CA LYS A 364 39.27 9.13 -23.15
C LYS A 364 39.77 10.42 -22.51
N LYS A 365 40.99 10.38 -21.94
CA LYS A 365 41.80 11.57 -21.66
C LYS A 365 41.99 12.34 -22.96
N LYS A 366 41.25 13.44 -23.16
CA LYS A 366 41.57 14.45 -24.18
C LYS A 366 42.93 15.06 -23.85
N LYS A 367 44.00 14.60 -24.52
CA LYS A 367 45.26 15.34 -24.62
C LYS A 367 44.97 16.69 -25.28
N LYS A 368 44.94 17.78 -24.52
CA LYS A 368 45.13 19.13 -25.05
C LYS A 368 46.54 19.20 -25.64
N LYS A 369 46.67 19.11 -26.97
CA LYS A 369 47.88 19.54 -27.68
C LYS A 369 47.87 21.07 -27.66
N GLY A 370 48.84 21.65 -26.96
CA GLY A 370 49.21 23.05 -27.17
C GLY A 370 49.72 23.24 -28.59
N LYS A 371 49.37 24.36 -29.19
CA LYS A 371 50.17 25.00 -30.24
C LYS A 371 50.42 26.44 -29.81
N LYS A 372 51.69 26.78 -29.98
CA LYS A 372 52.37 28.04 -29.72
C LYS A 372 51.71 29.21 -30.41
#